data_AF-A0A1A0Y1L1-F1
#
_entry.id   AF-A0A1A0Y1L1-F1
#
_cell.length_a   1.000
_cell.length_b   1.000
_cell.length_c   1.000
_cell.angle_alpha   90.00
_cell.angle_beta   90.00
_cell.angle_gamma   90.00
#
_symmetry.space_group_name_H-M   'P 1'
#
loop_
_entity.id
_entity.type
_entity.pdbx_description
1 polymer ?
#
loop_
_entity_poly.entity_id
_entity_poly.type
_entity_poly.pdbx_seq_one_letter_code
_entity_poly.pdbx_strand_id
1 'polypeptide(L)' 'MAAPNVTRTEDEMFAAVAAGHEMAGMPLTDDDEAVVRRVLRGETTAEREIAALDEKYRQRKRNRDRHPCGE' A
#
# COMPACT_ATOMS: atom_id res chain seq x y z
N MET A 1 -4.87 -27.71 23.46
CA MET A 1 -5.16 -27.48 22.02
C MET A 1 -4.24 -26.38 21.55
N ALA A 2 -3.25 -26.70 20.70
CA ALA A 2 -2.43 -25.68 20.05
C ALA A 2 -3.33 -24.90 19.08
N ALA A 3 -3.30 -23.57 19.15
CA ALA A 3 -4.03 -22.73 18.21
C ALA A 3 -3.61 -23.11 16.78
N PRO A 4 -4.56 -23.23 15.83
CA PRO A 4 -4.19 -23.49 14.45
C PRO A 4 -3.24 -22.36 14.02
N ASN A 5 -2.06 -22.73 13.55
CA ASN A 5 -1.17 -21.81 12.86
C ASN A 5 -1.90 -21.39 11.58
N VAL A 6 -2.75 -20.37 11.69
CA VAL A 6 -3.43 -19.72 10.57
C VAL A 6 -2.39 -18.88 9.83
N THR A 7 -1.41 -19.55 9.23
CA THR A 7 -0.69 -19.00 8.08
C THR A 7 -1.70 -18.92 6.95
N ARG A 8 -2.50 -17.85 6.96
CA ARG A 8 -3.27 -17.43 5.78
C ARG A 8 -2.29 -17.38 4.62
N THR A 9 -2.69 -17.97 3.51
CA THR A 9 -1.95 -17.89 2.25
C THR A 9 -1.82 -16.42 1.81
N GLU A 10 -0.82 -16.10 0.99
CA GLU A 10 -0.64 -14.73 0.45
C GLU A 10 -1.94 -14.19 -0.15
N ASP A 11 -2.68 -15.04 -0.87
CA ASP A 11 -3.99 -14.72 -1.45
C ASP A 11 -5.07 -14.40 -0.41
N GLU A 12 -5.14 -15.14 0.70
CA GLU A 12 -6.12 -14.88 1.76
C GLU A 12 -5.79 -13.60 2.54
N MET A 13 -4.51 -13.30 2.74
CA MET A 13 -4.06 -12.03 3.32
C MET A 13 -4.41 -10.87 2.38
N PHE A 14 -4.13 -11.04 1.09
CA PHE A 14 -4.44 -10.05 0.06
C PHE A 14 -5.94 -9.77 -0.04
N ALA A 15 -6.76 -10.82 -0.09
CA ALA A 15 -8.21 -10.71 -0.14
C ALA A 15 -8.78 -9.97 1.08
N ALA A 16 -8.21 -10.17 2.28
CA ALA A 16 -8.62 -9.43 3.47
C ALA A 16 -8.28 -7.92 3.37
N VAL A 17 -7.11 -7.58 2.83
CA VAL A 17 -6.70 -6.17 2.61
C VAL A 17 -7.56 -5.52 1.53
N ALA A 18 -7.84 -6.22 0.43
CA ALA A 18 -8.69 -5.77 -0.66
C ALA A 18 -10.13 -5.52 -0.17
N ALA A 19 -10.70 -6.47 0.58
CA ALA A 19 -12.02 -6.29 1.18
C ALA A 19 -12.09 -5.09 2.13
N GLY A 20 -11.05 -4.84 2.93
CA GLY A 20 -10.95 -3.65 3.78
C GLY A 20 -10.99 -2.34 2.98
N HIS A 21 -10.32 -2.32 1.83
CA HIS A 21 -10.27 -1.18 0.92
C HIS A 21 -11.60 -0.96 0.17
N GLU A 22 -12.24 -2.04 -0.29
CA GLU A 22 -13.60 -1.96 -0.86
C GLU A 22 -14.61 -1.44 0.16
N MET A 23 -14.58 -1.94 1.40
CA MET A 23 -15.46 -1.46 2.47
C MET A 23 -15.21 0.01 2.82
N ALA A 24 -13.99 0.51 2.64
CA ALA A 24 -13.64 1.91 2.82
C ALA A 24 -14.02 2.80 1.61
N GLY A 25 -14.59 2.21 0.55
CA GLY A 25 -14.90 2.92 -0.69
C GLY A 25 -13.67 3.35 -1.49
N MET A 26 -12.51 2.76 -1.19
CA MET A 26 -11.22 3.06 -1.81
C MET A 26 -10.63 1.75 -2.35
N PRO A 27 -11.08 1.24 -3.51
CA PRO A 27 -10.57 0.00 -4.07
C PRO A 27 -9.06 0.06 -4.28
N LEU A 28 -8.37 -1.07 -4.08
CA LEU A 28 -6.94 -1.18 -4.32
C LEU A 28 -6.60 -0.86 -5.78
N THR A 29 -5.55 -0.08 -6.02
CA THR A 29 -4.99 0.08 -7.37
C THR A 29 -4.03 -1.06 -7.69
N ASP A 30 -3.74 -1.29 -8.98
CA ASP A 30 -2.75 -2.30 -9.40
C ASP A 30 -1.35 -2.04 -8.81
N ASP A 31 -0.99 -0.77 -8.62
CA ASP A 31 0.26 -0.36 -7.96
C ASP A 31 0.27 -0.76 -6.47
N ASP A 32 -0.85 -0.56 -5.77
CA ASP A 32 -1.01 -0.98 -4.37
C ASP A 32 -0.98 -2.51 -4.24
N GLU A 33 -1.54 -3.25 -5.19
CA GLU A 33 -1.47 -4.72 -5.21
C GLU A 33 -0.01 -5.22 -5.25
N ALA A 34 0.81 -4.64 -6.12
CA ALA A 34 2.22 -4.99 -6.23
C ALA A 34 3.02 -4.65 -4.95
N VAL A 35 2.64 -3.57 -4.25
CA VAL A 35 3.22 -3.18 -2.97
C VAL A 35 2.83 -4.17 -1.87
N VAL A 36 1.54 -4.49 -1.73
CA VAL A 36 1.04 -5.43 -0.73
C VAL A 36 1.66 -6.82 -0.92
N ARG A 37 1.79 -7.31 -2.15
CA ARG A 37 2.46 -8.60 -2.41
C ARG A 37 3.94 -8.60 -2.01
N ARG A 38 4.68 -7.51 -2.28
CA ARG A 38 6.09 -7.39 -1.83
C ARG A 38 6.23 -7.39 -0.31
N VAL A 39 5.29 -6.76 0.40
CA VAL A 39 5.23 -6.77 1.87
C VAL A 39 4.92 -8.17 2.38
N LEU A 40 3.93 -8.86 1.80
CA LEU A 40 3.55 -10.23 2.20
C LEU A 40 4.68 -11.24 1.97
N ARG A 41 5.51 -11.05 0.93
CA ARG A 41 6.71 -11.85 0.65
C ARG A 41 7.92 -11.50 1.53
N GLY A 42 7.85 -10.40 2.29
CA GLY A 42 8.96 -9.91 3.10
C GLY A 42 10.10 -9.27 2.30
N GLU A 43 9.87 -8.92 1.03
CA GLU A 43 10.85 -8.19 0.21
C GLU A 43 11.00 -6.73 0.68
N THR A 44 9.95 -6.20 1.30
CA THR A 44 9.88 -4.88 1.91
C THR A 44 9.03 -4.93 3.18
N THR A 45 8.92 -3.81 3.89
CA THR A 45 8.03 -3.68 5.05
C THR A 45 6.99 -2.60 4.78
N ALA A 46 5.82 -2.71 5.42
CA ALA A 46 4.76 -1.73 5.25
C ALA A 46 5.23 -0.31 5.59
N GLU A 47 6.07 -0.15 6.61
CA GLU A 47 6.62 1.15 7.02
C GLU A 47 7.54 1.75 5.96
N ARG A 48 8.34 0.93 5.27
CA ARG A 48 9.20 1.38 4.18
C ARG A 48 8.39 1.84 2.98
N GLU A 49 7.36 1.09 2.61
CA GLU A 49 6.48 1.45 1.50
C GLU A 49 5.68 2.73 1.82
N ILE A 50 5.17 2.87 3.05
CA ILE A 50 4.50 4.09 3.52
C ILE A 50 5.45 5.29 3.48
N ALA A 51 6.70 5.14 3.94
CA ALA A 51 7.69 6.21 3.89
C ALA A 51 8.02 6.62 2.44
N ALA A 52 8.12 5.65 1.52
CA ALA A 52 8.36 5.91 0.11
C ALA A 52 7.17 6.62 -0.56
N LEU A 53 5.94 6.24 -0.21
CA LEU A 53 4.72 6.92 -0.67
C LEU A 53 4.65 8.35 -0.14
N ASP A 54 4.89 8.56 1.15
CA ASP A 54 4.89 9.90 1.77
C ASP A 54 5.95 10.80 1.13
N GLU A 55 7.16 10.27 0.87
CA GLU A 55 8.19 11.00 0.14
C GLU A 55 7.73 11.39 -1.27
N LYS A 56 7.14 10.45 -2.03
CA LYS A 56 6.57 10.74 -3.35
C LYS A 56 5.50 11.84 -3.29
N TYR A 57 4.60 11.80 -2.30
CA TYR A 57 3.58 12.84 -2.12
C TYR A 57 4.20 14.19 -1.77
N ARG A 58 5.22 14.23 -0.89
CA ARG A 58 5.96 15.46 -0.58
C ARG A 58 6.69 16.01 -1.80
N GLN A 59 7.32 15.15 -2.59
CA GLN A 59 7.99 15.54 -3.84
C GLN A 59 6.98 16.11 -4.84
N ARG A 60 5.82 15.46 -5.04
CA ARG A 60 4.74 15.94 -5.90
C ARG A 60 4.19 17.28 -5.44
N LYS A 61 3.93 17.43 -4.13
CA LYS A 61 3.49 18.69 -3.52
C LYS A 61 4.51 19.79 -3.77
N ARG A 62 5.79 19.54 -3.46
CA ARG A 62 6.90 20.47 -3.73
C ARG A 62 7.02 20.84 -5.21
N ASN A 63 6.78 19.89 -6.13
CA ASN A 63 6.82 20.16 -7.56
C ASN A 63 5.61 21.00 -8.02
N ARG A 64 4.43 20.79 -7.42
CA ARG A 64 3.24 21.61 -7.64
C ARG A 64 3.42 23.03 -7.10
N ASP A 65 3.96 23.18 -5.89
CA ASP A 65 4.25 24.49 -5.29
C ASP A 65 5.38 25.23 -6.04
N ARG A 66 6.27 24.48 -6.71
CA ARG A 66 7.29 25.03 -7.63
C ARG A 66 6.75 25.38 -9.02
N HIS A 67 5.54 24.96 -9.36
CA HIS A 67 4.85 25.39 -10.56
C HIS A 67 3.77 26.40 -10.12
N PRO A 68 4.15 27.65 -9.78
CA PRO A 68 3.16 28.70 -9.79
C PRO A 68 2.58 28.71 -11.19
N CYS A 69 1.25 28.79 -11.31
CA CYS A 69 0.64 29.16 -12.57
C CYS A 69 1.40 30.38 -13.12
N GLY A 70 2.18 30.15 -14.17
CA GLY A 70 3.02 31.15 -14.81
C GLY A 70 2.45 31.42 -16.20
N GLU A 71 1.76 32.57 -16.28
CA GLU A 71 1.17 33.28 -17.43
C GLU A 71 0.05 32.62 -18.24
#